data_AF-A0A1V1PT75-F1
#
_entry.id   AF-A0A1V1PT75-F1
#
_cell.length_a   1.000
_cell.length_b   1.000
_cell.length_c   1.000
_cell.angle_alpha   90.00
_cell.angle_beta   90.00
_cell.angle_gamma   90.00
#
_symmetry.space_group_name_H-M   'P 1'
#
loop_
_entity.id
_entity.type
_entity.pdbx_description
1 polymer ?
#
loop_
_entity_poly.entity_id
_entity_poly.type
_entity_poly.pdbx_seq_one_letter_code
_entity_poly.pdbx_strand_id
1 'polypeptide(L)'
;MNAGARASAQASATAIAIANARTGDTIIRQNMIVDGGGAAAAVTSSAFAVTDSAIEMETIARERSLLIRAICVDTSDNPHPASQTFGGRDVPTDYRGEIYRCVAGTRMRYTVDGLSTDCAQGEALWYEGGRVACRPQIARRPCNERSLLRRYGAGDKQALVRDTETRQARRETTFNGAMTMDGGVGATVW
;
A
#
# COMPACT_ATOMS: atom_id res chain seq x y z
N MET A 1 15.23 27.38 -81.69
CA MET A 1 15.08 27.40 -80.23
C MET A 1 14.91 25.95 -79.77
N ASN A 2 15.79 25.42 -78.94
CA ASN A 2 15.70 24.07 -78.38
C ASN A 2 15.63 24.20 -76.86
N ALA A 3 14.49 23.87 -76.25
CA ALA A 3 14.31 23.83 -74.81
C ALA A 3 14.15 22.36 -74.40
N GLY A 4 15.20 21.80 -73.79
CA GLY A 4 15.15 20.48 -73.16
C GLY A 4 15.04 20.64 -71.66
N ALA A 5 13.84 20.49 -71.10
CA ALA A 5 13.64 20.41 -69.65
C ALA A 5 13.86 18.97 -69.19
N ARG A 6 14.81 18.75 -68.28
CA ARG A 6 15.02 17.47 -67.61
C ARG A 6 14.44 17.58 -66.20
N ALA A 7 13.35 16.87 -65.93
CA ALA A 7 12.82 16.70 -64.58
C ALA A 7 13.33 15.37 -64.02
N SER A 8 14.01 15.41 -62.88
CA SER A 8 14.37 14.22 -62.09
C SER A 8 13.54 14.22 -60.81
N ALA A 9 12.78 13.15 -60.61
CA ALA A 9 12.02 12.92 -59.38
C ALA A 9 12.74 11.85 -58.56
N GLN A 10 13.08 12.17 -57.32
CA GLN A 10 13.70 11.24 -56.38
C GLN A 10 12.61 10.76 -55.42
N ALA A 11 12.25 9.48 -55.50
CA ALA A 11 11.33 8.85 -54.57
C ALA A 11 12.13 8.08 -53.52
N SER A 12 12.06 8.48 -52.25
CA SER A 12 12.55 7.68 -51.13
C SER A 12 11.41 6.80 -50.62
N ALA A 13 11.65 5.49 -50.55
CA ALA A 13 10.75 4.53 -49.94
C ALA A 13 11.37 4.09 -48.61
N THR A 14 10.82 4.55 -47.49
CA THR A 14 11.22 4.08 -46.15
C THR A 14 10.43 2.83 -45.80
N ALA A 15 11.12 1.72 -45.60
CA ALA A 15 10.51 0.47 -45.14
C ALA A 15 10.86 0.25 -43.66
N ILE A 16 9.84 0.20 -42.81
CA ILE A 16 9.99 -0.12 -41.38
C ILE A 16 9.58 -1.58 -41.19
N ALA A 17 10.55 -2.44 -40.88
CA ALA A 17 10.29 -3.83 -40.50
C ALA A 17 10.36 -3.97 -38.97
N ILE A 18 9.30 -4.51 -38.38
CA ILE A 18 9.21 -4.76 -36.93
C ILE A 18 9.23 -6.26 -36.72
N ALA A 19 10.34 -6.79 -36.18
CA ALA A 19 10.45 -8.19 -35.79
C ALA A 19 10.24 -8.31 -34.27
N ASN A 20 9.22 -9.08 -33.87
CA ASN A 20 8.98 -9.42 -32.48
C ASN A 20 9.39 -10.88 -32.27
N ALA A 21 10.48 -11.12 -31.53
CA ALA A 21 10.86 -12.45 -31.12
C ALA A 21 10.44 -12.66 -29.64
N ARG A 22 9.65 -13.70 -29.39
CA ARG A 22 9.32 -14.13 -28.02
C ARG A 22 10.22 -15.30 -27.63
N THR A 23 10.95 -15.13 -26.53
CA THR A 23 11.70 -16.22 -25.88
C THR A 23 11.30 -16.24 -24.40
N GLY A 24 10.38 -17.14 -24.05
CA GLY A 24 9.79 -17.20 -22.71
C GLY A 24 8.95 -15.95 -22.38
N ASP A 25 9.19 -15.35 -21.21
CA ASP A 25 8.49 -14.15 -20.70
C ASP A 25 9.10 -12.82 -21.20
N THR A 26 10.16 -12.90 -22.01
CA THR A 26 10.89 -11.74 -22.54
C THR A 26 10.44 -11.41 -23.96
N ILE A 27 10.00 -10.16 -24.18
CA ILE A 27 9.71 -9.63 -25.52
C ILE A 27 10.91 -8.82 -25.99
N ILE A 28 11.63 -9.33 -26.99
CA ILE A 28 12.71 -8.60 -27.66
C ILE A 28 12.08 -7.86 -28.84
N ARG A 29 12.01 -6.53 -28.76
CA ARG A 29 11.59 -5.66 -29.87
C ARG A 29 12.82 -5.10 -30.58
N GLN A 30 13.00 -5.45 -31.85
CA GLN A 30 14.04 -4.87 -32.69
C GLN A 30 13.39 -4.04 -33.79
N ASN A 31 13.66 -2.73 -33.77
CA ASN A 31 13.29 -1.81 -34.84
C ASN A 31 14.48 -1.67 -35.78
N MET A 32 14.34 -2.12 -37.03
CA MET A 32 15.33 -1.89 -38.08
C MET A 32 14.78 -0.90 -39.10
N ILE A 33 15.57 0.15 -39.38
CA ILE A 33 15.31 1.11 -40.44
C ILE A 33 16.29 0.78 -41.56
N VAL A 34 15.77 0.38 -42.72
CA VAL A 34 16.59 0.09 -43.91
C VAL A 34 16.37 1.26 -44.87
N ASP A 35 17.36 2.15 -44.98
CA ASP A 35 17.28 3.29 -45.89
C ASP A 35 17.86 2.87 -47.25
N GLY A 36 16.99 2.79 -48.26
CA GLY A 36 17.33 2.34 -49.60
C GLY A 36 17.94 3.46 -50.43
N GLY A 37 19.24 3.72 -50.24
CA GLY A 37 19.97 4.69 -51.07
C GLY A 37 21.48 4.64 -50.91
N GLY A 38 22.16 3.87 -51.77
CA GLY A 38 23.57 4.07 -52.13
C GLY A 38 24.64 3.82 -51.06
N ALA A 39 25.41 2.73 -51.22
CA ALA A 39 26.81 2.60 -50.80
C ALA A 39 27.18 3.04 -49.36
N ALA A 40 26.47 2.53 -48.35
CA ALA A 40 27.04 2.18 -47.04
C ALA A 40 25.99 1.35 -46.31
N ALA A 41 26.27 0.07 -46.07
CA ALA A 41 25.51 -0.69 -45.09
C ALA A 41 25.94 -0.22 -43.70
N ALA A 42 25.49 0.98 -43.30
CA ALA A 42 25.62 1.41 -41.93
C ALA A 42 24.69 0.52 -41.09
N VAL A 43 25.26 -0.45 -40.39
CA VAL A 43 24.55 -1.16 -39.32
C VAL A 43 24.47 -0.17 -38.15
N THR A 44 23.40 0.63 -38.14
CA THR A 44 23.13 1.52 -37.01
C THR A 44 22.89 0.65 -35.78
N SER A 45 23.75 0.82 -34.77
CA SER A 45 23.67 0.15 -33.46
C SER A 45 22.24 0.23 -32.94
N SER A 46 21.55 -0.90 -32.86
CA SER A 46 20.21 -0.95 -32.30
C SER A 46 20.32 -0.81 -30.79
N ALA A 47 19.73 0.26 -30.26
CA ALA A 47 19.48 0.37 -28.83
C ALA A 47 18.56 -0.78 -28.44
N PHE A 48 19.03 -1.65 -27.54
CA PHE A 48 18.22 -2.72 -26.98
C PHE A 48 17.80 -2.34 -25.56
N ALA A 49 16.51 -2.47 -25.29
CA ALA A 49 15.92 -2.31 -23.97
C ALA A 49 15.43 -3.66 -23.47
N VAL A 50 16.07 -4.20 -22.43
CA VAL A 50 15.54 -5.35 -21.67
C VAL A 50 14.72 -4.80 -20.53
N THR A 51 13.44 -5.11 -20.52
CA THR A 51 12.57 -4.90 -19.35
C THR A 51 12.51 -6.20 -18.55
N ASP A 52 13.10 -6.21 -17.37
CA ASP A 52 12.91 -7.28 -16.39
C ASP A 52 11.80 -6.86 -15.42
N SER A 53 10.80 -7.73 -15.22
CA SER A 53 9.72 -7.49 -14.28
C SER A 53 9.69 -8.57 -13.22
N ALA A 54 10.07 -8.21 -12.01
CA ALA A 54 10.01 -9.09 -10.85
C ALA A 54 8.80 -8.74 -9.98
N ILE A 55 8.09 -9.76 -9.48
CA ILE A 55 7.06 -9.63 -8.46
C ILE A 55 7.70 -10.01 -7.13
N GLU A 56 7.90 -9.02 -6.26
CA GLU A 56 8.45 -9.21 -4.93
C GLU A 56 7.32 -9.11 -3.89
N MET A 57 7.33 -9.99 -2.90
CA MET A 57 6.37 -9.94 -1.80
C MET A 57 6.93 -9.02 -0.72
N GLU A 58 6.37 -7.81 -0.60
CA GLU A 58 6.78 -6.84 0.41
C GLU A 58 5.82 -6.90 1.60
N THR A 59 6.37 -6.96 2.81
CA THR A 59 5.56 -6.87 4.05
C THR A 59 5.69 -5.47 4.62
N ILE A 60 4.60 -4.71 4.63
CA ILE A 60 4.57 -3.34 5.14
C ILE A 60 3.81 -3.35 6.47
N ALA A 61 4.47 -2.85 7.52
CA ALA A 61 3.79 -2.55 8.78
C ALA A 61 3.14 -1.18 8.68
N ARG A 62 1.82 -1.11 8.88
CA ARG A 62 1.07 0.13 9.01
C ARG A 62 0.65 0.32 10.45
N GLU A 63 0.92 1.50 10.97
CA GLU A 63 0.40 1.92 12.27
C GLU A 63 -0.88 2.72 12.05
N ARG A 64 -1.93 2.36 12.79
CA ARG A 64 -3.18 3.10 12.82
C ARG A 64 -3.60 3.35 14.27
N SER A 65 -4.29 4.46 14.49
CA SER A 65 -4.84 4.79 15.81
C SER A 65 -6.32 4.40 15.88
N LEU A 66 -6.66 3.49 16.80
CA LEU A 66 -8.04 3.15 17.14
C LEU A 66 -8.58 4.13 18.17
N LEU A 67 -9.61 4.88 17.80
CA LEU A 67 -10.39 5.67 18.75
C LEU A 67 -11.48 4.79 19.37
N ILE A 68 -11.49 4.71 20.70
CA ILE A 68 -12.37 3.86 21.49
C ILE A 68 -13.16 4.73 22.47
N ARG A 69 -14.47 4.80 22.29
CA ARG A 69 -15.41 5.48 23.18
C ARG A 69 -16.32 4.47 23.86
N ALA A 70 -16.70 4.69 25.11
CA ALA A 70 -17.67 3.85 25.79
C ALA A 70 -18.66 4.69 26.60
N ILE A 71 -19.92 4.25 26.62
CA ILE A 71 -20.98 4.75 27.48
C ILE A 71 -21.65 3.59 28.21
N CYS A 72 -22.25 3.88 29.35
CA CYS A 72 -23.11 2.95 30.06
C CYS A 72 -24.56 3.30 29.80
N VAL A 73 -25.38 2.30 29.53
CA VAL A 73 -26.80 2.46 29.26
C VAL A 73 -27.55 1.76 30.38
N ASP A 74 -28.42 2.49 31.07
CA ASP A 74 -29.25 1.91 32.12
C ASP A 74 -30.44 1.11 31.56
N THR A 75 -31.24 0.51 32.44
CA THR A 75 -32.43 -0.26 32.06
C THR A 75 -33.53 0.57 31.41
N SER A 76 -33.46 1.90 31.56
CA SER A 76 -34.36 2.88 30.96
C SER A 76 -33.80 3.47 29.67
N ASP A 77 -32.70 2.91 29.15
CA ASP A 77 -31.95 3.35 27.97
C ASP A 77 -31.33 4.75 28.08
N ASN A 78 -31.17 5.30 29.30
CA ASN A 78 -30.48 6.57 29.48
C ASN A 78 -28.95 6.38 29.45
N PRO A 79 -28.22 7.21 28.69
CA PRO A 79 -26.78 7.14 28.62
C PRO A 79 -26.11 7.82 29.83
N HIS A 80 -25.14 7.13 30.41
CA HIS A 80 -24.29 7.56 31.50
C HIS A 80 -22.81 7.43 31.09
N PRO A 81 -21.90 8.22 31.67
CA PRO A 81 -20.49 8.10 31.40
C PRO A 81 -19.93 6.74 31.83
N ALA A 82 -19.19 6.07 30.94
CA ALA A 82 -18.40 4.90 31.31
C ALA A 82 -17.17 5.30 32.12
N SER A 83 -16.84 4.48 33.12
CA SER A 83 -15.69 4.72 33.98
C SER A 83 -14.41 4.21 33.31
N GLN A 84 -13.42 5.08 33.13
CA GLN A 84 -12.08 4.69 32.70
C GLN A 84 -11.35 4.00 33.85
N THR A 85 -10.60 2.94 33.57
CA THR A 85 -9.86 2.18 34.61
C THR A 85 -8.50 2.79 34.96
N PHE A 86 -7.95 3.61 34.07
CA PHE A 86 -6.73 4.39 34.26
C PHE A 86 -6.84 5.74 33.55
N GLY A 87 -6.00 6.70 33.96
CA GLY A 87 -5.97 8.05 33.42
C GLY A 87 -5.22 8.15 32.09
N GLY A 88 -5.34 9.29 31.42
CA GLY A 88 -4.72 9.54 30.11
C GLY A 88 -5.54 8.98 28.94
N ARG A 89 -5.34 9.55 27.75
CA ARG A 89 -6.08 9.16 26.55
C ARG A 89 -5.48 7.92 25.88
N ASP A 90 -4.17 7.80 25.89
CA ASP A 90 -3.49 6.73 25.16
C ASP A 90 -3.47 5.42 25.94
N VAL A 91 -3.79 4.32 25.26
CA VAL A 91 -3.64 2.97 25.79
C VAL A 91 -2.23 2.50 25.46
N PRO A 92 -1.41 2.13 26.46
CA PRO A 92 -0.06 1.61 26.20
C PRO A 92 -0.10 0.38 25.29
N THR A 93 0.87 0.24 24.39
CA THR A 93 0.89 -0.83 23.37
C THR A 93 0.97 -2.22 23.98
N ASP A 94 1.61 -2.35 25.15
CA ASP A 94 1.75 -3.57 25.94
C ASP A 94 0.62 -3.75 26.97
N TYR A 95 -0.31 -2.80 27.05
CA TYR A 95 -1.42 -2.86 28.00
C TYR A 95 -2.34 -4.04 27.68
N ARG A 96 -2.66 -4.81 28.72
CA ARG A 96 -3.63 -5.90 28.68
C ARG A 96 -4.52 -5.80 29.89
N GLY A 97 -5.78 -5.44 29.67
CA GLY A 97 -6.68 -5.22 30.79
C GLY A 97 -7.96 -4.50 30.42
N GLU A 98 -8.79 -4.29 31.44
CA GLU A 98 -9.96 -3.42 31.36
C GLU A 98 -9.53 -2.00 31.02
N ILE A 99 -10.16 -1.37 30.02
CA ILE A 99 -10.01 0.05 29.67
C ILE A 99 -11.24 0.87 30.09
N TYR A 100 -12.41 0.24 30.10
CA TYR A 100 -13.67 0.83 30.57
C TYR A 100 -14.49 -0.16 31.38
N ARG A 101 -15.28 0.38 32.30
CA ARG A 101 -16.26 -0.37 33.09
C ARG A 101 -17.54 0.42 33.30
N CYS A 102 -18.62 -0.30 33.46
CA CYS A 102 -19.93 0.24 33.77
C CYS A 102 -20.40 -0.11 35.18
N VAL A 103 -21.17 0.81 35.77
CA VAL A 103 -21.78 0.62 37.09
C VAL A 103 -22.72 -0.59 37.04
N ALA A 104 -22.81 -1.33 38.15
CA ALA A 104 -23.73 -2.44 38.28
C ALA A 104 -25.17 -2.03 37.87
N GLY A 105 -25.85 -2.90 37.14
CA GLY A 105 -27.20 -2.62 36.62
C GLY A 105 -27.22 -1.95 35.23
N THR A 106 -26.07 -1.50 34.72
CA THR A 106 -25.98 -0.90 33.37
C THR A 106 -25.24 -1.82 32.39
N ARG A 107 -25.57 -1.73 31.11
CA ARG A 107 -24.86 -2.39 30.01
C ARG A 107 -23.95 -1.39 29.32
N MET A 108 -22.83 -1.83 28.77
CA MET A 108 -21.91 -0.94 28.08
C MET A 108 -22.20 -0.92 26.58
N ARG A 109 -22.22 0.27 25.99
CA ARG A 109 -22.17 0.48 24.54
C ARG A 109 -20.84 1.13 24.23
N TYR A 110 -20.02 0.49 23.40
CA TYR A 110 -18.74 1.03 22.99
C TYR A 110 -18.72 1.28 21.48
N THR A 111 -17.95 2.27 21.07
CA THR A 111 -17.73 2.63 19.67
C THR A 111 -16.24 2.52 19.38
N VAL A 112 -15.87 1.72 18.39
CA VAL A 112 -14.52 1.65 17.85
C VAL A 112 -14.57 2.01 16.38
N ASP A 113 -13.81 3.03 15.99
CA ASP A 113 -13.69 3.46 14.58
C ASP A 113 -15.05 3.75 13.91
N GLY A 114 -16.00 4.29 14.69
CA GLY A 114 -17.36 4.62 14.25
C GLY A 114 -18.38 3.48 14.36
N LEU A 115 -17.95 2.23 14.57
CA LEU A 115 -18.85 1.10 14.78
C LEU A 115 -19.20 0.93 16.25
N SER A 116 -20.50 0.92 16.56
CA SER A 116 -21.00 0.76 17.92
C SER A 116 -21.44 -0.68 18.19
N THR A 117 -21.11 -1.20 19.37
CA THR A 117 -21.45 -2.55 19.82
C THR A 117 -21.79 -2.53 21.30
N ASP A 118 -22.71 -3.40 21.69
CA ASP A 118 -23.19 -3.53 23.05
C ASP A 118 -22.59 -4.76 23.72
N CYS A 119 -22.10 -4.60 24.95
CA CYS A 119 -21.71 -5.70 25.81
C CYS A 119 -22.87 -6.14 26.71
N ALA A 120 -22.77 -7.36 27.25
CA ALA A 120 -23.71 -7.83 28.25
C ALA A 120 -23.57 -7.05 29.57
N GLN A 121 -24.60 -7.10 30.40
CA GLN A 121 -24.58 -6.50 31.73
C GLN A 121 -23.50 -7.18 32.60
N GLY A 122 -22.70 -6.37 33.31
CA GLY A 122 -21.60 -6.89 34.13
C GLY A 122 -20.31 -7.20 33.36
N GLU A 123 -20.23 -6.84 32.07
CA GLU A 123 -19.00 -6.90 31.29
C GLU A 123 -18.24 -5.56 31.28
N ALA A 124 -16.92 -5.64 31.10
CA ALA A 124 -15.98 -4.54 30.90
C ALA A 124 -15.47 -4.56 29.46
N LEU A 125 -14.99 -3.41 28.99
CA LEU A 125 -14.25 -3.35 27.74
C LEU A 125 -12.80 -3.68 28.05
N TRP A 126 -12.33 -4.78 27.51
CA TRP A 126 -10.93 -5.20 27.60
C TRP A 126 -10.19 -4.80 26.35
N TYR A 127 -8.95 -4.36 26.51
CA TYR A 127 -8.00 -4.19 25.41
C TYR A 127 -6.89 -5.22 25.54
N GLU A 128 -6.60 -5.89 24.42
CA GLU A 128 -5.49 -6.84 24.31
C GLU A 128 -5.08 -6.98 22.84
N GLY A 129 -3.79 -6.87 22.56
CA GLY A 129 -3.22 -7.16 21.24
C GLY A 129 -3.82 -6.34 20.09
N GLY A 130 -4.10 -5.06 20.32
CA GLY A 130 -4.66 -4.16 19.31
C GLY A 130 -6.17 -4.34 19.06
N ARG A 131 -6.87 -5.09 19.91
CA ARG A 131 -8.30 -5.34 19.79
C ARG A 131 -9.02 -5.05 21.11
N VAL A 132 -10.31 -4.75 21.01
CA VAL A 132 -11.18 -4.67 22.17
C VAL A 132 -12.20 -5.78 22.17
N ALA A 133 -12.58 -6.24 23.35
CA ALA A 133 -13.61 -7.26 23.52
C ALA A 133 -14.38 -7.03 24.83
N CYS A 134 -15.65 -7.39 24.83
CA CYS A 134 -16.41 -7.53 26.07
C CYS A 134 -15.92 -8.76 26.83
N ARG A 135 -15.62 -8.60 28.12
CA ARG A 135 -15.33 -9.73 29.02
C ARG A 135 -15.94 -9.44 30.40
N PRO A 136 -16.20 -10.47 31.23
CA PRO A 136 -16.68 -10.26 32.59
C PRO A 136 -15.79 -9.28 33.36
N GLN A 137 -16.43 -8.37 34.11
CA GLN A 137 -15.71 -7.42 34.94
C GLN A 137 -14.91 -8.12 36.03
N ILE A 138 -13.68 -7.67 36.26
CA ILE A 138 -12.86 -8.07 37.40
C ILE A 138 -13.61 -7.66 38.67
N ALA A 139 -13.76 -8.59 39.61
CA ALA A 139 -14.40 -8.32 40.89
C ALA A 139 -13.65 -7.21 41.65
N ARG A 140 -14.38 -6.15 42.02
CA ARG A 140 -13.88 -4.98 42.75
C ARG A 140 -14.90 -4.56 43.81
N ARG A 141 -14.53 -3.58 44.63
CA ARG A 141 -15.43 -3.02 45.66
C ARG A 141 -16.66 -2.37 45.00
N PRO A 142 -17.84 -2.39 45.64
CA PRO A 142 -19.10 -1.90 45.06
C PRO A 142 -19.15 -0.43 44.61
N CYS A 143 -18.17 0.39 45.01
CA CYS A 143 -18.08 1.82 44.66
C CYS A 143 -16.94 2.13 43.66
N ASN A 144 -16.29 1.11 43.12
CA ASN A 144 -15.09 1.25 42.31
C ASN A 144 -15.34 2.15 41.09
N GLU A 145 -16.42 1.93 40.35
CA GLU A 145 -16.76 2.66 39.14
C GLU A 145 -16.98 4.15 39.43
N ARG A 146 -17.64 4.48 40.54
CA ARG A 146 -17.82 5.88 40.97
C ARG A 146 -16.49 6.50 41.39
N SER A 147 -15.60 5.74 42.01
CA SER A 147 -14.26 6.23 42.37
C SER A 147 -13.39 6.45 41.13
N LEU A 148 -13.51 5.59 40.12
CA LEU A 148 -12.84 5.71 38.83
C LEU A 148 -13.33 6.93 38.05
N LEU A 149 -14.64 7.17 38.00
CA LEU A 149 -15.19 8.39 37.38
C LEU A 149 -14.69 9.67 38.05
N ARG A 150 -14.56 9.68 39.38
CA ARG A 150 -13.99 10.83 40.10
C ARG A 150 -12.49 11.01 39.83
N ARG A 151 -11.76 9.91 39.63
CA ARG A 151 -10.30 9.93 39.47
C ARG A 151 -9.85 10.19 38.04
N TYR A 152 -10.48 9.53 37.07
CA TYR A 152 -10.07 9.52 35.67
C TYR A 152 -11.11 10.14 34.72
N GLY A 153 -12.35 10.35 35.20
CA GLY A 153 -13.41 10.92 34.39
C GLY A 153 -13.94 9.99 33.31
N ALA A 154 -14.86 10.54 32.52
CA ALA A 154 -15.27 9.98 31.23
C ALA A 154 -14.33 10.49 30.13
N GLY A 155 -14.31 9.80 28.98
CA GLY A 155 -13.48 10.24 27.87
C GLY A 155 -13.35 9.18 26.79
N ASP A 156 -12.47 9.46 25.84
CA ASP A 156 -12.07 8.54 24.78
C ASP A 156 -10.69 7.95 25.09
N LYS A 157 -10.47 6.74 24.60
CA LYS A 157 -9.17 6.07 24.59
C LYS A 157 -8.65 5.98 23.16
N GLN A 158 -7.35 6.12 22.99
CA GLN A 158 -6.68 5.95 21.72
C GLN A 158 -5.65 4.82 21.83
N ALA A 159 -5.80 3.78 21.02
CA ALA A 159 -4.85 2.67 21.01
C ALA A 159 -4.10 2.64 19.69
N LEU A 160 -2.76 2.58 19.74
CA LEU A 160 -1.95 2.38 18.55
C LEU A 160 -1.97 0.90 18.18
N VAL A 161 -2.35 0.59 16.95
CA VAL A 161 -2.40 -0.78 16.42
C VAL A 161 -1.49 -0.87 15.22
N ARG A 162 -0.66 -1.92 15.20
CA ARG A 162 0.26 -2.21 14.12
C ARG A 162 -0.29 -3.39 13.33
N ASP A 163 -0.75 -3.12 12.11
CA ASP A 163 -1.22 -4.14 11.18
C ASP A 163 -0.10 -4.43 10.16
N THR A 164 0.17 -5.71 9.90
CA THR A 164 1.14 -6.14 8.89
C THR A 164 0.39 -6.57 7.63
N GLU A 165 0.59 -5.85 6.53
CA GLU A 165 -0.01 -6.16 5.24
C GLU A 165 1.08 -6.66 4.28
N THR A 166 0.89 -7.83 3.68
CA THR A 166 1.76 -8.35 2.62
C THR A 166 1.20 -7.95 1.27
N ARG A 167 1.95 -7.16 0.48
CA ARG A 167 1.54 -6.73 -0.85
C ARG A 167 2.58 -7.15 -1.90
N GLN A 168 2.10 -7.52 -3.08
CA GLN A 168 2.94 -7.70 -4.26
C GLN A 168 3.42 -6.35 -4.77
N ALA A 169 4.73 -6.12 -4.72
CA ALA A 169 5.40 -5.00 -5.36
C ALA A 169 5.96 -5.46 -6.70
N ARG A 170 5.53 -4.83 -7.80
CA ARG A 170 6.10 -5.07 -9.14
C ARG A 170 7.27 -4.12 -9.34
N ARG A 171 8.49 -4.65 -9.40
CA ARG A 171 9.70 -3.88 -9.73
C ARG A 171 10.03 -4.12 -11.19
N GLU A 172 10.07 -3.04 -11.96
CA GLU A 172 10.44 -3.07 -13.38
C GLU A 172 11.80 -2.41 -13.53
N THR A 173 12.78 -3.14 -14.05
CA THR A 173 14.14 -2.67 -14.26
C THR A 173 14.40 -2.65 -15.76
N THR A 174 14.67 -1.46 -16.31
CA THR A 174 14.96 -1.31 -17.74
C THR A 174 16.45 -1.14 -17.96
N PHE A 175 17.07 -2.11 -18.63
CA PHE A 175 18.47 -2.03 -19.05
C PHE A 175 18.53 -1.49 -20.47
N ASN A 176 19.18 -0.33 -20.65
CA ASN A 176 19.44 0.26 -21.96
C ASN A 176 20.90 0.02 -22.34
N GLY A 177 21.13 -0.74 -23.42
CA GLY A 177 22.47 -0.99 -23.96
C GLY A 177 22.55 -0.57 -25.43
N ALA A 178 23.64 0.07 -25.82
CA ALA A 178 24.00 0.32 -27.21
C ALA A 178 25.31 -0.42 -27.50
N MET A 179 25.28 -1.34 -28.45
CA MET A 179 26.46 -2.06 -28.91
C MET A 179 26.88 -1.44 -30.25
N THR A 180 28.05 -0.80 -30.32
CA THR A 180 28.62 -0.34 -31.59
C THR A 180 29.59 -1.39 -32.11
N MET A 181 29.32 -1.97 -33.28
CA MET A 181 30.27 -2.83 -33.98
C MET A 181 30.96 -1.98 -35.04
N ASP A 182 32.19 -1.55 -34.75
CA ASP A 182 33.07 -0.90 -35.72
C ASP A 182 33.54 -1.95 -36.73
N GLY A 183 32.78 -2.09 -37.81
CA GLY A 183 33.12 -2.93 -38.95
C GLY A 183 34.27 -2.32 -39.74
N GLY A 184 35.50 -2.47 -39.27
CA GLY A 184 36.71 -2.07 -39.99
C GLY A 184 36.88 -2.89 -41.28
N VAL A 185 36.60 -2.28 -42.43
CA VAL A 185 36.92 -2.85 -43.74
C VAL A 185 38.36 -2.49 -44.11
N GLY A 186 39.24 -3.50 -44.16
CA GLY A 186 40.59 -3.35 -44.70
C GLY A 186 40.52 -3.11 -46.21
N ALA A 187 40.87 -1.89 -46.64
CA ALA A 187 41.05 -1.57 -48.05
C ALA A 187 42.32 -2.27 -48.57
N THR A 188 42.16 -3.28 -49.42
CA THR A 188 43.27 -3.78 -50.25
C THR A 188 43.43 -2.86 -51.45
N VAL A 189 44.54 -2.13 -51.48
CA VAL A 189 45.00 -1.37 -52.64
C VAL A 189 45.69 -2.35 -53.60
N TRP A 190 45.21 -2.41 -54.85
CA TRP A 190 45.94 -2.89 -56.03
C TRP A 190 45.62 -1.96 -57.19
#